data_AF-A0A1N6YJ70-F1
#
_entry.id   AF-A0A1N6YJ70-F1
#
_cell.length_a   1.000
_cell.length_b   1.000
_cell.length_c   1.000
_cell.angle_alpha   90.00
_cell.angle_beta   90.00
_cell.angle_gamma   90.00
#
_symmetry.space_group_name_H-M   'P 1'
#
loop_
_entity.id
_entity.type
_entity.pdbx_description
1 polymer ?
#
loop_
_entity_poly.entity_id
_entity_poly.type
_entity_poly.pdbx_seq_one_letter_code
_entity_poly.pdbx_strand_id
1 'polypeptide(L)'
;MRKTLLQCSVITILLVVFCSCERSDRRVTKAEQTVAIDTIANLETPESTIAEQKALKVKLYIENSGSMFGYVNGGTQLKNMLQNLLVDLKHKYDEDNIELYFVASKIYANPIKTDVVGFANKLDISSIQKAGTKRERATSDLNDIFRQITNEIEDNSISILLSDFIYSVNESGEGSTVNRLGEAKALTKDVFLTADKKGQKLTTNVYQFVSDFDGKYYDFNDEGKKFKGQRPYYLAVIGEQSTIKQFTNQMTNQIGLKFPNYKGYSNEYLLTAEDFKVEDYTVLSSTYNVGRIKPVRGSEVNGQVRKIEVEDSGRGDVTFQMAIAVDLSSLAVTNNYITNIENYELENDDYTLFEIGQIEDENIVFINGEKQPISKTDLNHMAFNATHAFIFQSTNPNSGNLSFRLKNNIPKWVNESSLLDDIDLTINTNKQNKTFGLEYLINGISEAYLQATKKVSYFDIDITIEKPKSSSFLGTAFGILFVLLLISLIVIMILKQKTRK
;
A
#
# COMPACT_ATOMS: atom_id res chain seq x y z
N MET A 1 57.21 -14.89 67.56
CA MET A 1 57.27 -14.97 66.09
C MET A 1 55.95 -14.47 65.51
N ARG A 2 55.91 -13.18 65.17
CA ARG A 2 54.88 -12.52 64.37
C ARG A 2 55.39 -12.47 62.93
N LYS A 3 54.50 -12.73 61.95
CA LYS A 3 54.69 -12.83 60.48
C LYS A 3 54.72 -14.27 59.96
N THR A 4 53.52 -14.80 59.67
CA THR A 4 53.18 -15.80 58.61
C THR A 4 51.76 -16.36 58.77
N LEU A 5 50.78 -15.53 59.17
CA LEU A 5 49.38 -15.95 59.30
C LEU A 5 48.39 -14.86 58.87
N LEU A 6 48.82 -14.01 57.93
CA LEU A 6 48.03 -12.93 57.34
C LEU A 6 48.20 -12.90 55.82
N GLN A 7 48.12 -14.08 55.17
CA GLN A 7 48.13 -14.21 53.70
C GLN A 7 47.12 -15.24 53.16
N CYS A 8 46.15 -15.68 53.96
CA CYS A 8 45.10 -16.61 53.50
C CYS A 8 43.67 -16.08 53.66
N SER A 9 43.47 -14.76 53.69
CA SER A 9 42.13 -14.16 53.86
C SER A 9 41.77 -13.10 52.81
N VAL A 10 42.38 -13.14 51.62
CA VAL A 10 42.08 -12.16 50.54
C VAL A 10 41.80 -12.82 49.17
N ILE A 11 41.68 -14.15 49.06
CA ILE A 11 41.34 -14.79 47.77
C ILE A 11 40.10 -15.67 47.93
N THR A 12 38.95 -15.04 48.23
CA THR A 12 37.63 -15.69 48.04
C THR A 12 36.51 -14.67 47.82
N ILE A 13 36.79 -13.53 47.17
CA ILE A 13 35.77 -12.67 46.54
C ILE A 13 36.39 -12.10 45.25
N LEU A 14 36.44 -12.90 44.19
CA LEU A 14 36.64 -12.45 42.81
C LEU A 14 36.40 -13.64 41.86
N LEU A 15 35.14 -14.08 41.77
CA LEU A 15 34.72 -15.07 40.77
C LEU A 15 33.23 -14.95 40.43
N VAL A 16 32.77 -13.73 40.15
CA VAL A 16 31.57 -13.49 39.32
C VAL A 16 31.76 -12.20 38.51
N VAL A 17 32.66 -12.19 37.52
CA VAL A 17 32.51 -11.42 36.27
C VAL A 17 33.39 -12.12 35.22
N PHE A 18 32.87 -12.21 33.98
CA PHE A 18 33.48 -12.75 32.75
C PHE A 18 33.23 -14.23 32.45
N CYS A 19 32.01 -14.56 32.00
CA CYS A 19 31.85 -15.56 30.96
C CYS A 19 32.22 -14.89 29.63
N SER A 20 33.45 -15.17 29.17
CA SER A 20 34.02 -14.75 27.90
C SER A 20 33.56 -15.65 26.77
N CYS A 21 33.46 -15.06 25.59
CA CYS A 21 33.37 -15.68 24.28
C CYS A 21 34.35 -16.85 24.10
N GLU A 22 33.87 -17.94 23.51
CA GLU A 22 34.71 -18.92 22.83
C GLU A 22 35.23 -18.32 21.53
N ARG A 23 36.55 -18.06 21.48
CA ARG A 23 37.28 -17.75 20.25
C ARG A 23 38.23 -18.91 20.00
N SER A 24 37.96 -19.66 18.93
CA SER A 24 38.81 -20.73 18.43
C SER A 24 39.97 -20.13 17.63
N ASP A 25 41.15 -19.99 18.24
CA ASP A 25 42.40 -19.71 17.52
C ASP A 25 43.11 -21.03 17.18
N ARG A 26 43.02 -21.43 15.90
CA ARG A 26 43.90 -22.46 15.32
C ARG A 26 45.21 -21.82 14.88
N ARG A 27 46.31 -22.39 15.39
CA ARG A 27 47.70 -22.10 15.02
C ARG A 27 47.92 -22.20 13.51
N VAL A 28 48.49 -21.16 12.92
CA VAL A 28 49.08 -21.19 11.58
C VAL A 28 50.57 -21.49 11.73
N THR A 29 50.99 -22.67 11.29
CA THR A 29 52.39 -23.00 10.99
C THR A 29 52.77 -22.46 9.63
N LYS A 30 53.88 -21.71 9.61
CA LYS A 30 54.47 -21.07 8.45
C LYS A 30 55.27 -22.12 7.64
N ALA A 31 54.88 -22.35 6.40
CA ALA A 31 55.71 -23.03 5.40
C ALA A 31 55.74 -22.14 4.16
N GLU A 32 56.96 -21.71 3.79
CA GLU A 32 57.25 -21.03 2.53
C GLU A 32 57.08 -22.01 1.38
N GLN A 33 56.30 -21.62 0.36
CA GLN A 33 56.47 -22.18 -0.98
C GLN A 33 56.24 -21.11 -2.04
N THR A 34 57.25 -21.04 -2.90
CA THR A 34 57.54 -20.14 -4.00
C THR A 34 56.47 -20.07 -5.08
N VAL A 35 56.30 -18.84 -5.59
CA VAL A 35 55.46 -18.48 -6.73
C VAL A 35 56.02 -19.09 -8.02
N ALA A 36 55.18 -19.84 -8.74
CA ALA A 36 55.34 -20.12 -10.15
C ALA A 36 54.14 -19.52 -10.89
N ILE A 37 54.42 -18.56 -11.76
CA ILE A 37 53.46 -17.93 -12.68
C ILE A 37 53.35 -18.87 -13.87
N ASP A 38 52.15 -19.38 -14.16
CA ASP A 38 51.85 -19.88 -15.50
C ASP A 38 50.37 -19.73 -15.85
N THR A 39 50.17 -19.01 -16.96
CA THR A 39 49.13 -19.13 -17.99
C THR A 39 47.66 -18.89 -17.62
N ILE A 40 47.19 -17.69 -17.98
CA ILE A 40 45.77 -17.31 -18.09
C ILE A 40 45.14 -18.15 -19.21
N ALA A 41 44.27 -19.09 -18.85
CA ALA A 41 43.32 -19.71 -19.77
C ALA A 41 42.04 -18.88 -19.77
N ASN A 42 41.68 -18.40 -20.95
CA ASN A 42 40.49 -17.62 -21.26
C ASN A 42 39.24 -18.47 -20.98
N LEU A 43 38.57 -18.23 -19.85
CA LEU A 43 37.23 -18.75 -19.59
C LEU A 43 36.24 -17.71 -20.10
N GLU A 44 35.70 -17.96 -21.29
CA GLU A 44 34.56 -17.21 -21.81
C GLU A 44 33.40 -17.31 -20.81
N THR A 45 33.09 -16.19 -20.18
CA THR A 45 31.84 -16.00 -19.44
C THR A 45 30.68 -16.20 -20.40
N PRO A 46 29.69 -17.05 -20.08
CA PRO A 46 28.49 -17.15 -20.91
C PRO A 46 27.77 -15.80 -20.86
N GLU A 47 27.63 -15.15 -22.02
CA GLU A 47 26.73 -14.03 -22.19
C GLU A 47 25.35 -14.45 -21.68
N SER A 48 24.95 -13.91 -20.53
CA SER A 48 23.56 -13.95 -20.13
C SER A 48 22.81 -13.17 -21.20
N THR A 49 22.04 -13.86 -22.03
CA THR A 49 20.98 -13.25 -22.83
C THR A 49 20.03 -12.57 -21.85
N ILE A 50 20.22 -11.27 -21.64
CA ILE A 50 19.23 -10.41 -21.00
C ILE A 50 18.03 -10.46 -21.94
N ALA A 51 17.00 -11.22 -21.56
CA ALA A 51 15.72 -11.16 -22.25
C ALA A 51 15.27 -9.69 -22.20
N GLU A 52 15.16 -9.06 -23.36
CA GLU A 52 14.71 -7.68 -23.51
C GLU A 52 13.32 -7.57 -22.86
N GLN A 53 13.24 -6.90 -21.71
CA GLN A 53 11.98 -6.71 -21.01
C GLN A 53 11.10 -5.84 -21.90
N LYS A 54 10.04 -6.43 -22.46
CA LYS A 54 9.08 -5.74 -23.32
C LYS A 54 8.64 -4.44 -22.64
N ALA A 55 8.66 -3.33 -23.37
CA ALA A 55 8.18 -2.05 -22.87
C ALA A 55 6.67 -2.12 -22.53
N LEU A 56 6.25 -1.45 -21.47
CA LEU A 56 4.84 -1.40 -21.06
C LEU A 56 4.03 -0.64 -22.10
N LYS A 57 2.96 -1.25 -22.59
CA LYS A 57 2.03 -0.61 -23.53
C LYS A 57 0.91 0.11 -22.80
N VAL A 58 0.64 1.36 -23.14
CA VAL A 58 -0.41 2.18 -22.51
C VAL A 58 -1.49 2.50 -23.54
N LYS A 59 -2.71 2.01 -23.30
CA LYS A 59 -3.89 2.29 -24.14
C LYS A 59 -4.80 3.28 -23.43
N LEU A 60 -4.90 4.51 -23.91
CA LEU A 60 -5.80 5.53 -23.37
C LEU A 60 -7.07 5.62 -24.20
N TYR A 61 -8.22 5.41 -23.54
CA TYR A 61 -9.56 5.47 -24.10
C TYR A 61 -10.28 6.71 -23.56
N ILE A 62 -10.81 7.54 -24.45
CA ILE A 62 -11.62 8.70 -24.09
C ILE A 62 -13.05 8.43 -24.51
N GLU A 63 -13.97 8.46 -23.56
CA GLU A 63 -15.39 8.36 -23.88
C GLU A 63 -15.80 9.52 -24.80
N ASN A 64 -16.48 9.21 -25.92
CA ASN A 64 -16.86 10.18 -26.93
C ASN A 64 -18.37 10.43 -27.04
N SER A 65 -19.09 10.15 -25.96
CA SER A 65 -20.51 10.40 -25.81
C SER A 65 -20.83 11.90 -25.70
N GLY A 66 -22.12 12.24 -25.81
CA GLY A 66 -22.58 13.63 -25.74
C GLY A 66 -22.35 14.30 -24.38
N SER A 67 -22.34 13.53 -23.29
CA SER A 67 -22.13 14.04 -21.93
C SER A 67 -20.69 14.54 -21.73
N MET A 68 -19.73 14.01 -22.48
CA MET A 68 -18.32 14.42 -22.42
C MET A 68 -18.04 15.78 -23.07
N PHE A 69 -18.94 16.33 -23.88
CA PHE A 69 -18.68 17.53 -24.69
C PHE A 69 -18.41 18.78 -23.86
N GLY A 70 -19.08 18.92 -22.71
CA GLY A 70 -18.90 20.09 -21.86
C GLY A 70 -17.51 20.19 -21.23
N TYR A 71 -16.85 19.05 -21.01
CA TYR A 71 -15.50 19.00 -20.42
C TYR A 71 -14.38 19.33 -21.40
N VAL A 72 -14.64 19.29 -22.71
CA VAL A 72 -13.62 19.60 -23.75
C VAL A 72 -13.88 20.93 -24.45
N ASN A 73 -14.86 21.69 -23.96
CA ASN A 73 -15.19 23.00 -24.50
C ASN A 73 -14.31 24.07 -23.85
N GLY A 74 -13.30 24.54 -24.59
CA GLY A 74 -12.36 25.56 -24.12
C GLY A 74 -11.12 25.00 -23.41
N GLY A 75 -10.54 25.77 -22.48
CA GLY A 75 -9.38 25.38 -21.68
C GLY A 75 -9.81 24.89 -20.29
N THR A 76 -10.10 23.60 -20.18
CA THR A 76 -10.64 22.97 -18.96
C THR A 76 -9.56 22.23 -18.17
N GLN A 77 -9.84 21.93 -16.90
CA GLN A 77 -8.96 21.15 -16.03
C GLN A 77 -8.81 19.72 -16.57
N LEU A 78 -9.84 19.14 -17.20
CA LEU A 78 -9.73 17.87 -17.89
C LEU A 78 -8.65 17.90 -18.97
N LYS A 79 -8.65 18.93 -19.84
CA LYS A 79 -7.63 19.04 -20.90
C LYS A 79 -6.23 19.27 -20.34
N ASN A 80 -6.11 20.05 -19.28
CA ASN A 80 -4.83 20.28 -18.59
C ASN A 80 -4.29 18.99 -17.95
N MET A 81 -5.15 18.25 -17.24
CA MET A 81 -4.80 16.95 -16.64
C MET A 81 -4.35 15.98 -17.74
N LEU A 82 -5.13 15.86 -18.82
CA LEU A 82 -4.81 14.99 -19.94
C LEU A 82 -3.48 15.36 -20.59
N GLN A 83 -3.19 16.65 -20.77
CA GLN A 83 -1.92 17.10 -21.31
C GLN A 83 -0.74 16.68 -20.43
N ASN A 84 -0.84 16.89 -19.11
CA ASN A 84 0.20 16.48 -18.17
C ASN A 84 0.39 14.96 -18.19
N LEU A 85 -0.71 14.20 -18.09
CA LEU A 85 -0.69 12.74 -18.17
C LEU A 85 0.05 12.25 -19.44
N LEU A 86 -0.22 12.85 -20.60
CA LEU A 86 0.42 12.44 -21.85
C LEU A 86 1.90 12.81 -21.93
N VAL A 87 2.30 13.96 -21.36
CA VAL A 87 3.72 14.34 -21.23
C VAL A 87 4.45 13.32 -20.36
N ASP A 88 3.84 12.98 -19.24
CA ASP A 88 4.40 12.12 -18.21
C ASP A 88 4.52 10.66 -18.69
N LEU A 89 3.47 10.16 -19.35
CA LEU A 89 3.50 8.85 -20.03
C LEU A 89 4.56 8.83 -21.13
N LYS A 90 4.63 9.87 -21.98
CA LYS A 90 5.62 9.93 -23.08
C LYS A 90 7.04 9.92 -22.54
N HIS A 91 7.31 10.64 -21.46
CA HIS A 91 8.63 10.66 -20.84
C HIS A 91 9.03 9.28 -20.30
N LYS A 92 8.06 8.48 -19.82
CA LYS A 92 8.33 7.18 -19.21
C LYS A 92 8.36 6.00 -20.20
N TYR A 93 7.41 5.96 -21.12
CA TYR A 93 7.14 4.78 -21.93
C TYR A 93 7.49 4.98 -23.41
N ASP A 94 7.99 6.14 -23.81
CA ASP A 94 8.13 6.55 -25.21
C ASP A 94 6.79 6.66 -25.94
N GLU A 95 6.78 7.45 -27.02
CA GLU A 95 5.56 7.75 -27.77
C GLU A 95 4.97 6.52 -28.47
N ASP A 96 5.83 5.61 -28.95
CA ASP A 96 5.42 4.42 -29.71
C ASP A 96 4.69 3.37 -28.85
N ASN A 97 4.79 3.46 -27.52
CA ASN A 97 4.07 2.56 -26.61
C ASN A 97 2.76 3.17 -26.08
N ILE A 98 2.37 4.36 -26.55
CA ILE A 98 1.14 5.04 -26.12
C ILE A 98 0.13 5.04 -27.27
N GLU A 99 -0.98 4.34 -27.08
CA GLU A 99 -2.08 4.29 -28.04
C GLU A 99 -3.27 5.10 -27.54
N LEU A 100 -3.82 5.95 -28.41
CA LEU A 100 -4.95 6.82 -28.11
C LEU A 100 -6.18 6.35 -28.88
N TYR A 101 -7.29 6.19 -28.17
CA TYR A 101 -8.56 5.73 -28.69
C TYR A 101 -9.72 6.59 -28.19
N PHE A 102 -10.80 6.60 -28.96
CA PHE A 102 -12.11 7.03 -28.49
C PHE A 102 -13.01 5.82 -28.30
N VAL A 103 -13.97 5.88 -27.38
CA VAL A 103 -14.85 4.75 -27.09
C VAL A 103 -16.29 5.19 -26.77
N ALA A 104 -17.25 4.47 -27.35
CA ALA A 104 -18.68 4.49 -26.98
C ALA A 104 -19.25 3.09 -27.29
N SER A 105 -20.11 2.95 -28.31
CA SER A 105 -20.64 1.65 -28.73
C SER A 105 -19.57 0.69 -29.29
N LYS A 106 -18.42 1.23 -29.70
CA LYS A 106 -17.22 0.50 -30.09
C LYS A 106 -15.96 1.34 -29.81
N ILE A 107 -14.78 0.73 -29.92
CA ILE A 107 -13.49 1.44 -29.93
C ILE A 107 -13.23 2.05 -31.31
N TYR A 108 -12.75 3.29 -31.32
CA TYR A 108 -12.39 4.06 -32.51
C TYR A 108 -10.93 4.47 -32.48
N ALA A 109 -10.26 4.31 -33.62
CA ALA A 109 -8.94 4.89 -33.84
C ALA A 109 -9.00 6.42 -33.69
N ASN A 110 -7.94 6.99 -33.13
CA ASN A 110 -7.81 8.44 -32.96
C ASN A 110 -7.80 9.19 -34.32
N PRO A 111 -8.80 10.06 -34.61
CA PRO A 111 -8.83 10.88 -35.81
C PRO A 111 -7.91 12.12 -35.74
N ILE A 112 -7.40 12.49 -34.57
CA ILE A 112 -6.55 13.66 -34.36
C ILE A 112 -5.13 13.36 -34.84
N LYS A 113 -4.70 14.06 -35.89
CA LYS A 113 -3.35 13.95 -36.45
C LYS A 113 -2.40 14.90 -35.73
N THR A 114 -1.71 14.39 -34.72
CA THR A 114 -0.71 15.08 -33.90
C THR A 114 0.11 14.05 -33.14
N ASP A 115 1.27 14.47 -32.64
CA ASP A 115 2.02 13.72 -31.64
C ASP A 115 1.20 13.54 -30.35
N VAL A 116 1.58 12.57 -29.51
CA VAL A 116 0.83 12.24 -28.30
C VAL A 116 0.62 13.46 -27.38
N VAL A 117 1.60 14.35 -27.26
CA VAL A 117 1.48 15.55 -26.39
C VAL A 117 0.56 16.62 -27.00
N GLY A 118 0.56 16.80 -28.32
CA GLY A 118 -0.32 17.74 -29.00
C GLY A 118 -1.80 17.31 -29.02
N PHE A 119 -2.10 16.05 -28.66
CA PHE A 119 -3.45 15.50 -28.64
C PHE A 119 -4.39 16.30 -27.75
N ALA A 120 -4.00 16.55 -26.49
CA ALA A 120 -4.84 17.24 -25.52
C ALA A 120 -5.22 18.67 -25.98
N ASN A 121 -4.29 19.36 -26.65
CA ASN A 121 -4.55 20.71 -27.17
C ASN A 121 -5.57 20.72 -28.31
N LYS A 122 -5.53 19.71 -29.18
CA LYS A 122 -6.44 19.55 -30.32
C LYS A 122 -7.74 18.83 -29.96
N LEU A 123 -7.88 18.36 -28.72
CA LEU A 123 -9.11 17.75 -28.22
C LEU A 123 -10.18 18.84 -28.05
N ASP A 124 -11.24 18.74 -28.85
CA ASP A 124 -12.43 19.57 -28.80
C ASP A 124 -13.68 18.77 -29.21
N ILE A 125 -14.84 19.42 -29.18
CA ILE A 125 -16.11 18.78 -29.56
C ILE A 125 -16.05 18.25 -31.00
N SER A 126 -15.42 18.97 -31.94
CA SER A 126 -15.33 18.55 -33.35
C SER A 126 -14.46 17.30 -33.50
N SER A 127 -13.33 17.22 -32.80
CA SER A 127 -12.42 16.08 -32.85
C SER A 127 -13.08 14.83 -32.27
N ILE A 128 -13.79 14.95 -31.14
CA ILE A 128 -14.53 13.84 -30.53
C ILE A 128 -15.62 13.34 -31.49
N GLN A 129 -16.32 14.25 -32.15
CA GLN A 129 -17.40 13.89 -33.08
C GLN A 129 -16.93 13.19 -34.36
N LYS A 130 -15.66 13.31 -34.74
CA LYS A 130 -15.06 12.59 -35.87
C LYS A 130 -14.83 11.10 -35.59
N ALA A 131 -14.76 10.72 -34.31
CA ALA A 131 -14.62 9.33 -33.91
C ALA A 131 -15.99 8.63 -33.93
N GLY A 132 -16.42 8.16 -35.09
CA GLY A 132 -17.69 7.45 -35.24
C GLY A 132 -18.89 8.33 -35.58
N THR A 133 -20.00 7.68 -35.92
CA THR A 133 -21.23 8.36 -36.36
C THR A 133 -22.02 8.92 -35.18
N LYS A 134 -22.93 9.86 -35.45
CA LYS A 134 -23.83 10.41 -34.42
C LYS A 134 -24.63 9.32 -33.70
N ARG A 135 -25.07 8.28 -34.41
CA ARG A 135 -25.86 7.18 -33.83
C ARG A 135 -25.02 6.32 -32.89
N GLU A 136 -23.80 5.97 -33.30
CA GLU A 136 -22.92 5.15 -32.47
C GLU A 136 -22.42 5.87 -31.22
N ARG A 137 -22.28 7.21 -31.28
CA ARG A 137 -21.93 8.05 -30.13
C ARG A 137 -23.13 8.43 -29.25
N ALA A 138 -24.35 8.15 -29.67
CA ALA A 138 -25.55 8.42 -28.89
C ALA A 138 -25.82 7.33 -27.84
N THR A 139 -25.19 6.18 -27.97
CA THR A 139 -25.28 5.07 -27.01
C THR A 139 -23.93 4.90 -26.33
N SER A 140 -23.85 5.25 -25.05
CA SER A 140 -22.66 5.08 -24.22
C SER A 140 -23.02 4.25 -23.00
N ASP A 141 -23.00 2.92 -23.17
CA ASP A 141 -23.21 1.99 -22.06
C ASP A 141 -21.86 1.69 -21.42
N LEU A 142 -21.67 2.13 -20.17
CA LEU A 142 -20.43 1.90 -19.42
C LEU A 142 -20.11 0.40 -19.30
N ASN A 143 -21.10 -0.48 -19.22
CA ASN A 143 -20.85 -1.93 -19.18
C ASN A 143 -20.19 -2.41 -20.47
N ASP A 144 -20.70 -1.96 -21.61
CA ASP A 144 -20.13 -2.32 -22.90
C ASP A 144 -18.76 -1.68 -23.11
N ILE A 145 -18.54 -0.46 -22.63
CA ILE A 145 -17.22 0.20 -22.65
C ILE A 145 -16.23 -0.61 -21.81
N PHE A 146 -16.56 -0.94 -20.56
CA PHE A 146 -15.68 -1.76 -19.72
C PHE A 146 -15.44 -3.13 -20.35
N ARG A 147 -16.47 -3.77 -20.92
CA ARG A 147 -16.34 -5.06 -21.62
C ARG A 147 -15.35 -4.99 -22.76
N GLN A 148 -15.47 -3.97 -23.62
CA GLN A 148 -14.53 -3.73 -24.71
C GLN A 148 -13.11 -3.54 -24.17
N ILE A 149 -12.93 -2.67 -23.17
CA ILE A 149 -11.61 -2.39 -22.59
C ILE A 149 -10.98 -3.63 -21.97
N THR A 150 -11.71 -4.42 -21.19
CA THR A 150 -11.17 -5.65 -20.58
C THR A 150 -10.81 -6.71 -21.63
N ASN A 151 -11.48 -6.73 -22.78
CA ASN A 151 -11.14 -7.64 -23.87
C ASN A 151 -9.89 -7.21 -24.65
N GLU A 152 -9.49 -5.94 -24.55
CA GLU A 152 -8.29 -5.38 -25.17
C GLU A 152 -7.04 -5.42 -24.26
N ILE A 153 -7.17 -5.91 -23.03
CA ILE A 153 -6.03 -6.07 -22.12
C ILE A 153 -5.15 -7.21 -22.64
N GLU A 154 -3.91 -6.86 -22.97
CA GLU A 154 -2.84 -7.77 -23.41
C GLU A 154 -1.76 -7.88 -22.32
N ASP A 155 -0.91 -8.90 -22.42
CA ASP A 155 0.28 -9.04 -21.59
C ASP A 155 1.15 -7.77 -21.64
N ASN A 156 1.54 -7.30 -20.45
CA ASN A 156 2.36 -6.11 -20.27
C ASN A 156 1.73 -4.84 -20.89
N SER A 157 0.41 -4.69 -20.71
CA SER A 157 -0.34 -3.49 -21.08
C SER A 157 -1.24 -2.99 -19.96
N ILE A 158 -1.51 -1.68 -19.97
CA ILE A 158 -2.55 -1.05 -19.16
C ILE A 158 -3.54 -0.32 -20.06
N SER A 159 -4.78 -0.30 -19.63
CA SER A 159 -5.87 0.47 -20.24
C SER A 159 -6.30 1.59 -19.30
N ILE A 160 -6.37 2.82 -19.79
CA ILE A 160 -6.83 3.98 -19.05
C ILE A 160 -8.12 4.48 -19.69
N LEU A 161 -9.24 4.52 -18.97
CA LEU A 161 -10.50 5.10 -19.43
C LEU A 161 -10.73 6.47 -18.82
N LEU A 162 -10.95 7.49 -19.66
CA LEU A 162 -11.40 8.83 -19.28
C LEU A 162 -12.88 9.01 -19.61
N SER A 163 -13.71 9.23 -18.59
CA SER A 163 -15.17 9.32 -18.71
C SER A 163 -15.78 10.12 -17.55
N ASP A 164 -17.03 10.56 -17.67
CA ASP A 164 -17.80 11.16 -16.57
C ASP A 164 -18.49 10.11 -15.67
N PHE A 165 -18.42 8.83 -16.03
CA PHE A 165 -19.05 7.68 -15.36
C PHE A 165 -20.55 7.86 -15.08
N ILE A 166 -21.24 8.67 -15.88
CA ILE A 166 -22.69 8.78 -15.79
C ILE A 166 -23.29 7.46 -16.28
N TYR A 167 -23.99 6.76 -15.39
CA TYR A 167 -24.62 5.50 -15.75
C TYR A 167 -25.83 5.72 -16.66
N SER A 168 -25.78 5.19 -17.88
CA SER A 168 -26.93 5.22 -18.79
C SER A 168 -27.95 4.13 -18.40
N VAL A 169 -29.07 4.51 -17.79
CA VAL A 169 -30.20 3.61 -17.54
C VAL A 169 -31.43 4.13 -18.28
N ASN A 170 -31.86 3.44 -19.34
CA ASN A 170 -32.98 3.89 -20.15
C ASN A 170 -34.28 4.01 -19.33
N GLU A 171 -34.95 5.16 -19.42
CA GLU A 171 -36.26 5.40 -18.79
C GLU A 171 -37.34 4.43 -19.33
N SER A 172 -37.22 4.00 -20.58
CA SER A 172 -38.13 3.04 -21.21
C SER A 172 -38.04 1.61 -20.66
N GLY A 173 -37.13 1.33 -19.72
CA GLY A 173 -37.04 0.06 -19.02
C GLY A 173 -38.09 -0.04 -17.91
N GLU A 174 -38.75 -1.18 -17.80
CA GLU A 174 -39.67 -1.48 -16.70
C GLU A 174 -38.96 -1.40 -15.34
N GLY A 175 -39.60 -0.81 -14.34
CA GLY A 175 -39.09 -0.77 -12.95
C GLY A 175 -38.61 0.60 -12.46
N SER A 176 -38.24 0.67 -11.18
CA SER A 176 -37.72 1.88 -10.55
C SER A 176 -36.27 2.17 -10.99
N THR A 177 -35.81 3.42 -10.85
CA THR A 177 -34.40 3.78 -11.09
C THR A 177 -33.43 2.91 -10.30
N VAL A 178 -33.79 2.55 -9.06
CA VAL A 178 -33.01 1.64 -8.20
C VAL A 178 -32.91 0.24 -8.82
N ASN A 179 -34.00 -0.30 -9.39
CA ASN A 179 -33.98 -1.61 -10.04
C ASN A 179 -33.07 -1.58 -11.27
N ARG A 180 -33.22 -0.57 -12.13
CA ARG A 180 -32.41 -0.42 -13.33
C ARG A 180 -30.92 -0.26 -13.01
N LEU A 181 -30.58 0.57 -12.03
CA LEU A 181 -29.21 0.70 -11.53
C LEU A 181 -28.69 -0.62 -10.94
N GLY A 182 -29.56 -1.41 -10.29
CA GLY A 182 -29.24 -2.75 -9.82
C GLY A 182 -28.89 -3.75 -10.93
N GLU A 183 -29.66 -3.73 -12.03
CA GLU A 183 -29.38 -4.54 -13.24
C GLU A 183 -28.06 -4.12 -13.89
N ALA A 184 -27.88 -2.81 -14.07
CA ALA A 184 -26.65 -2.18 -14.50
C ALA A 184 -25.44 -2.66 -13.67
N LYS A 185 -25.51 -2.55 -12.35
CA LYS A 185 -24.47 -3.04 -11.43
C LYS A 185 -24.16 -4.53 -11.68
N ALA A 186 -25.17 -5.37 -11.88
CA ALA A 186 -24.98 -6.79 -12.14
C ALA A 186 -24.26 -7.04 -13.48
N LEU A 187 -24.53 -6.23 -14.51
CA LEU A 187 -23.80 -6.29 -15.78
C LEU A 187 -22.35 -5.84 -15.63
N THR A 188 -22.08 -4.77 -14.86
CA THR A 188 -20.71 -4.33 -14.56
C THR A 188 -19.95 -5.45 -13.85
N LYS A 189 -20.57 -6.08 -12.85
CA LYS A 189 -20.00 -7.21 -12.13
C LYS A 189 -19.68 -8.39 -13.06
N ASP A 190 -20.58 -8.71 -13.99
CA ASP A 190 -20.38 -9.76 -14.98
C ASP A 190 -19.15 -9.51 -15.88
N VAL A 191 -18.88 -8.27 -16.26
CA VAL A 191 -17.71 -7.90 -17.06
C VAL A 191 -16.41 -8.34 -16.37
N PHE A 192 -16.22 -7.93 -15.12
CA PHE A 192 -15.00 -8.22 -14.37
C PHE A 192 -14.90 -9.69 -13.94
N LEU A 193 -16.02 -10.34 -13.61
CA LEU A 193 -16.03 -11.79 -13.37
C LEU A 193 -15.72 -12.60 -14.63
N THR A 194 -16.15 -12.12 -15.81
CA THR A 194 -15.82 -12.75 -17.08
C THR A 194 -14.32 -12.62 -17.40
N ALA A 195 -13.71 -11.47 -17.13
CA ALA A 195 -12.27 -11.29 -17.23
C ALA A 195 -11.52 -12.26 -16.29
N ASP A 196 -11.93 -12.35 -15.02
CA ASP A 196 -11.34 -13.28 -14.05
C ASP A 196 -11.46 -14.76 -14.49
N LYS A 197 -12.62 -15.16 -15.01
CA LYS A 197 -12.85 -16.52 -15.57
C LYS A 197 -11.96 -16.83 -16.77
N LYS A 198 -11.55 -15.82 -17.55
CA LYS A 198 -10.58 -15.97 -18.64
C LYS A 198 -9.13 -16.05 -18.14
N GLY A 199 -8.90 -15.96 -16.84
CA GLY A 199 -7.58 -15.99 -16.21
C GLY A 199 -6.95 -14.61 -16.02
N GLN A 200 -7.62 -13.53 -16.42
CA GLN A 200 -7.09 -12.17 -16.25
C GLN A 200 -7.25 -11.73 -14.80
N LYS A 201 -6.14 -11.66 -14.05
CA LYS A 201 -6.13 -11.14 -12.68
C LYS A 201 -6.00 -9.62 -12.70
N LEU A 202 -7.13 -8.98 -12.97
CA LEU A 202 -7.21 -7.54 -13.15
C LEU A 202 -7.13 -6.79 -11.82
N THR A 203 -6.61 -5.57 -11.89
CA THR A 203 -6.69 -4.52 -10.89
C THR A 203 -7.24 -3.27 -11.58
N THR A 204 -8.10 -2.52 -10.89
CA THR A 204 -8.69 -1.27 -11.36
C THR A 204 -8.43 -0.17 -10.34
N ASN A 205 -7.73 0.89 -10.71
CA ASN A 205 -7.65 2.09 -9.87
C ASN A 205 -8.50 3.21 -10.47
N VAL A 206 -9.45 3.71 -9.70
CA VAL A 206 -10.34 4.81 -10.10
C VAL A 206 -9.88 6.09 -9.44
N TYR A 207 -9.66 7.13 -10.24
CA TYR A 207 -9.31 8.47 -9.78
C TYR A 207 -10.44 9.44 -10.13
N GLN A 208 -10.91 10.20 -9.15
CA GLN A 208 -11.89 11.25 -9.33
C GLN A 208 -11.20 12.61 -9.48
N PHE A 209 -11.64 13.36 -10.48
CA PHE A 209 -11.23 14.72 -10.74
C PHE A 209 -12.44 15.64 -10.87
N VAL A 210 -12.21 16.95 -10.78
CA VAL A 210 -13.21 17.99 -11.03
C VAL A 210 -12.70 18.92 -12.13
N SER A 211 -13.57 19.22 -13.09
CA SER A 211 -13.28 20.14 -14.19
C SER A 211 -14.43 21.09 -14.44
N ASP A 212 -14.09 22.25 -15.00
CA ASP A 212 -15.05 23.14 -15.64
C ASP A 212 -15.76 22.38 -16.76
N PHE A 213 -17.06 22.66 -16.86
CA PHE A 213 -18.00 22.10 -17.80
C PHE A 213 -18.80 23.24 -18.41
N ASP A 214 -18.86 23.31 -19.73
CA ASP A 214 -19.70 24.27 -20.48
C ASP A 214 -20.35 23.55 -21.66
N GLY A 215 -21.58 23.05 -21.45
CA GLY A 215 -22.22 22.18 -22.42
C GLY A 215 -23.66 21.80 -22.07
N LYS A 216 -24.15 20.74 -22.72
CA LYS A 216 -25.42 20.11 -22.35
C LYS A 216 -25.15 18.98 -21.37
N TYR A 217 -25.78 19.04 -20.21
CA TYR A 217 -25.92 17.92 -19.29
C TYR A 217 -27.14 17.09 -19.71
N TYR A 218 -26.97 15.78 -19.83
CA TYR A 218 -28.06 14.85 -20.09
C TYR A 218 -28.35 14.13 -18.77
N ASP A 219 -29.57 14.27 -18.25
CA ASP A 219 -30.01 13.55 -17.06
C ASP A 219 -30.37 12.09 -17.40
N PHE A 220 -30.76 11.30 -16.40
CA PHE A 220 -31.09 9.89 -16.61
C PHE A 220 -32.30 9.65 -17.54
N ASN A 221 -33.07 10.69 -17.89
CA ASN A 221 -34.16 10.65 -18.87
C ASN A 221 -33.68 11.08 -20.28
N ASP A 222 -32.38 11.21 -20.49
CA ASP A 222 -31.75 11.73 -21.71
C ASP A 222 -32.16 13.19 -22.05
N GLU A 223 -32.67 13.96 -21.07
CA GLU A 223 -33.04 15.35 -21.30
C GLU A 223 -31.82 16.27 -21.22
N GLY A 224 -31.40 16.77 -22.39
CA GLY A 224 -30.25 17.68 -22.51
C GLY A 224 -30.55 19.11 -22.05
N LYS A 225 -30.09 19.49 -20.85
CA LYS A 225 -30.19 20.85 -20.27
C LYS A 225 -28.85 21.57 -20.35
N LYS A 226 -28.84 22.88 -20.66
CA LYS A 226 -27.60 23.67 -20.65
C LYS A 226 -27.07 23.80 -19.23
N PHE A 227 -25.79 23.54 -19.04
CA PHE A 227 -25.12 23.71 -17.76
C PHE A 227 -23.73 24.31 -17.96
N LYS A 228 -23.38 25.24 -17.06
CA LYS A 228 -22.05 25.81 -16.97
C LYS A 228 -21.64 25.87 -15.49
N GLY A 229 -20.59 25.15 -15.14
CA GLY A 229 -20.14 25.00 -13.76
C GLY A 229 -19.05 23.96 -13.63
N GLN A 230 -18.81 23.45 -12.44
CA GLN A 230 -17.84 22.37 -12.21
C GLN A 230 -18.54 21.02 -12.08
N ARG A 231 -17.92 19.97 -12.64
CA ARG A 231 -18.45 18.60 -12.65
C ARG A 231 -17.32 17.60 -12.37
N PRO A 232 -17.63 16.48 -11.68
CA PRO A 232 -16.67 15.39 -11.55
C PRO A 232 -16.50 14.62 -12.86
N TYR A 233 -15.31 14.10 -13.09
CA TYR A 233 -14.98 13.13 -14.12
C TYR A 233 -13.91 12.17 -13.59
N TYR A 234 -13.68 11.04 -14.27
CA TYR A 234 -12.94 9.92 -13.72
C TYR A 234 -11.90 9.37 -14.70
N LEU A 235 -10.81 8.86 -14.14
CA LEU A 235 -9.90 7.93 -14.80
C LEU A 235 -10.05 6.55 -14.17
N ALA A 236 -10.30 5.50 -14.96
CA ALA A 236 -10.09 4.13 -14.52
C ALA A 236 -8.84 3.55 -15.20
N VAL A 237 -7.84 3.19 -14.40
CA VAL A 237 -6.63 2.49 -14.86
C VAL A 237 -6.82 1.01 -14.58
N ILE A 238 -6.87 0.20 -15.62
CA ILE A 238 -7.17 -1.24 -15.58
C ILE A 238 -6.04 -2.00 -16.22
N GLY A 239 -5.59 -3.07 -15.58
CA GLY A 239 -4.56 -3.95 -16.13
C GLY A 239 -4.36 -5.15 -15.24
N GLU A 240 -3.49 -6.06 -15.65
CA GLU A 240 -3.08 -7.15 -14.77
C GLU A 240 -2.37 -6.60 -13.52
N GLN A 241 -2.61 -7.26 -12.39
CA GLN A 241 -2.09 -6.89 -11.08
C GLN A 241 -0.58 -6.57 -11.08
N SER A 242 0.24 -7.47 -11.63
CA SER A 242 1.69 -7.29 -11.74
C SER A 242 2.06 -6.06 -12.58
N THR A 243 1.29 -5.81 -13.63
CA THR A 243 1.49 -4.70 -14.56
C THR A 243 1.08 -3.36 -13.92
N ILE A 244 -0.04 -3.32 -13.21
CA ILE A 244 -0.47 -2.13 -12.44
C ILE A 244 0.51 -1.81 -11.32
N LYS A 245 1.06 -2.82 -10.65
CA LYS A 245 2.14 -2.64 -9.66
C LYS A 245 3.39 -2.03 -10.29
N GLN A 246 3.83 -2.54 -11.45
CA GLN A 246 4.96 -1.95 -12.18
C GLN A 246 4.69 -0.51 -12.60
N PHE A 247 3.51 -0.24 -13.19
CA PHE A 247 3.08 1.10 -13.57
C PHE A 247 3.10 2.03 -12.36
N THR A 248 2.44 1.65 -11.26
CA THR A 248 2.34 2.51 -10.07
C THR A 248 3.71 2.77 -9.44
N ASN A 249 4.55 1.74 -9.27
CA ASN A 249 5.90 1.91 -8.72
C ASN A 249 6.76 2.86 -9.57
N GLN A 250 6.69 2.72 -10.90
CA GLN A 250 7.44 3.55 -11.83
C GLN A 250 6.94 4.99 -11.85
N MET A 251 5.62 5.19 -11.77
CA MET A 251 5.00 6.51 -11.74
C MET A 251 5.30 7.23 -10.40
N THR A 252 5.32 6.49 -9.29
CA THR A 252 5.44 7.06 -7.93
C THR A 252 6.90 7.30 -7.50
N ASN A 253 7.83 6.38 -7.80
CA ASN A 253 9.19 6.41 -7.26
C ASN A 253 10.24 7.09 -8.16
N GLN A 254 9.97 7.27 -9.46
CA GLN A 254 10.99 7.78 -10.41
C GLN A 254 10.64 9.11 -11.07
N ILE A 255 9.35 9.47 -11.17
CA ILE A 255 8.92 10.66 -11.92
C ILE A 255 8.04 11.62 -11.08
N GLY A 256 7.69 11.26 -9.84
CA GLY A 256 6.81 12.10 -9.01
C GLY A 256 5.38 12.21 -9.57
N LEU A 257 4.97 11.25 -10.40
CA LEU A 257 3.65 11.16 -11.01
C LEU A 257 2.68 10.59 -10.01
N LYS A 258 2.22 11.48 -9.15
CA LYS A 258 1.04 11.24 -8.35
C LYS A 258 -0.10 11.89 -9.11
N PHE A 259 -1.08 11.12 -9.60
CA PHE A 259 -2.37 11.69 -10.01
C PHE A 259 -2.89 12.75 -9.02
N PRO A 260 -2.67 12.61 -7.69
CA PRO A 260 -2.85 13.68 -6.71
C PRO A 260 -2.28 15.07 -7.04
N ASN A 261 -1.20 15.15 -7.82
CA ASN A 261 -0.54 16.40 -8.19
C ASN A 261 -1.21 17.10 -9.38
N TYR A 262 -2.07 16.40 -10.13
CA TYR A 262 -2.79 17.04 -11.23
C TYR A 262 -3.94 17.89 -10.72
N LYS A 263 -4.09 19.08 -11.32
CA LYS A 263 -5.15 20.01 -10.97
C LYS A 263 -6.52 19.35 -11.14
N GLY A 264 -7.37 19.51 -10.11
CA GLY A 264 -8.72 18.96 -10.09
C GLY A 264 -8.81 17.58 -9.44
N TYR A 265 -7.69 16.91 -9.13
CA TYR A 265 -7.72 15.67 -8.35
C TYR A 265 -8.50 15.85 -7.05
N SER A 266 -9.33 14.87 -6.71
CA SER A 266 -10.15 14.89 -5.49
C SER A 266 -10.02 13.61 -4.69
N ASN A 267 -10.21 12.45 -5.32
CA ASN A 267 -10.28 11.17 -4.63
C ASN A 267 -9.73 10.02 -5.49
N GLU A 268 -9.56 8.86 -4.87
CA GLU A 268 -9.21 7.63 -5.56
C GLU A 268 -9.75 6.38 -4.86
N TYR A 269 -9.75 5.26 -5.57
CA TYR A 269 -10.07 3.94 -5.03
C TYR A 269 -9.42 2.81 -5.84
N LEU A 270 -8.60 2.01 -5.16
CA LEU A 270 -7.99 0.80 -5.72
C LEU A 270 -8.92 -0.40 -5.54
N LEU A 271 -9.50 -0.90 -6.62
CA LEU A 271 -10.28 -2.12 -6.64
C LEU A 271 -9.39 -3.26 -7.15
N THR A 272 -9.13 -4.26 -6.30
CA THR A 272 -8.26 -5.37 -6.66
C THR A 272 -8.62 -6.67 -5.97
N ALA A 273 -8.26 -7.75 -6.64
CA ALA A 273 -8.20 -9.12 -6.13
C ALA A 273 -6.85 -9.44 -5.46
N GLU A 274 -5.87 -8.53 -5.57
CA GLU A 274 -4.56 -8.67 -4.95
C GLU A 274 -4.67 -8.71 -3.43
N ASP A 275 -3.92 -9.63 -2.86
CA ASP A 275 -3.54 -9.59 -1.46
C ASP A 275 -2.08 -9.21 -1.43
N PHE A 276 -1.85 -7.98 -1.04
CA PHE A 276 -0.53 -7.43 -0.90
C PHE A 276 0.10 -8.13 0.30
N LYS A 277 0.87 -9.18 0.03
CA LYS A 277 1.67 -9.81 1.06
C LYS A 277 2.70 -8.81 1.55
N VAL A 278 2.46 -8.26 2.74
CA VAL A 278 3.40 -7.38 3.41
C VAL A 278 4.38 -8.26 4.18
N GLU A 279 5.41 -8.73 3.47
CA GLU A 279 6.48 -9.53 4.06
C GLU A 279 7.49 -8.66 4.80
N ASP A 280 7.63 -7.38 4.46
CA ASP A 280 8.64 -6.48 5.04
C ASP A 280 8.04 -5.53 6.09
N TYR A 281 8.12 -5.93 7.35
CA TYR A 281 7.79 -5.09 8.51
C TYR A 281 8.67 -5.42 9.71
N THR A 282 8.84 -4.48 10.65
CA THR A 282 9.56 -4.72 11.91
C THR A 282 8.97 -3.89 13.04
N VAL A 283 8.92 -4.45 14.24
CA VAL A 283 8.63 -3.68 15.45
C VAL A 283 9.82 -2.77 15.75
N LEU A 284 9.56 -1.49 15.99
CA LEU A 284 10.53 -0.50 16.45
C LEU A 284 10.57 -0.56 17.98
N SER A 285 11.46 -1.40 18.50
CA SER A 285 11.58 -1.68 19.93
C SER A 285 12.20 -0.55 20.75
N SER A 286 12.81 0.47 20.12
CA SER A 286 13.44 1.60 20.81
C SER A 286 12.82 2.95 20.44
N THR A 287 12.15 3.06 19.29
CA THR A 287 11.43 4.24 18.81
C THR A 287 9.96 4.16 19.23
N TYR A 288 9.40 5.23 19.80
CA TYR A 288 8.02 5.23 20.34
C TYR A 288 7.74 4.10 21.36
N ASN A 289 8.78 3.60 22.04
CA ASN A 289 8.64 2.60 23.09
C ASN A 289 8.24 3.28 24.41
N VAL A 290 6.95 3.20 24.72
CA VAL A 290 6.45 3.47 26.08
C VAL A 290 6.23 2.11 26.75
N GLY A 291 6.80 1.93 27.94
CA GLY A 291 6.80 0.65 28.64
C GLY A 291 8.14 -0.10 28.52
N ARG A 292 8.12 -1.41 28.72
CA ARG A 292 9.30 -2.28 28.64
C ARG A 292 9.09 -3.36 27.59
N ILE A 293 9.33 -2.97 26.35
CA ILE A 293 9.29 -3.87 25.19
C ILE A 293 10.70 -4.39 24.90
N LYS A 294 10.84 -5.70 24.70
CA LYS A 294 12.10 -6.33 24.30
C LYS A 294 11.89 -7.28 23.13
N PRO A 295 12.72 -7.24 22.08
CA PRO A 295 12.72 -8.27 21.05
C PRO A 295 13.02 -9.65 21.64
N VAL A 296 12.29 -10.67 21.20
CA VAL A 296 12.59 -12.06 21.57
C VAL A 296 13.82 -12.52 20.77
N ARG A 297 14.91 -12.83 21.46
CA ARG A 297 16.19 -13.21 20.83
C ARG A 297 16.05 -14.46 19.96
N GLY A 298 16.58 -14.42 18.73
CA GLY A 298 16.59 -15.55 17.82
C GLY A 298 15.24 -15.83 17.16
N SER A 299 14.31 -14.89 17.24
CA SER A 299 13.00 -14.96 16.59
C SER A 299 12.85 -13.94 15.45
N GLU A 300 13.95 -13.25 15.12
CA GLU A 300 14.00 -12.34 14.00
C GLU A 300 13.83 -13.11 12.67
N VAL A 301 13.03 -12.56 11.76
CA VAL A 301 12.87 -13.07 10.39
C VAL A 301 13.59 -12.11 9.48
N ASN A 302 14.60 -12.56 8.73
CA ASN A 302 15.44 -11.69 7.89
C ASN A 302 16.01 -10.46 8.64
N GLY A 303 16.30 -10.60 9.93
CA GLY A 303 16.79 -9.50 10.78
C GLY A 303 15.71 -8.56 11.32
N GLN A 304 14.45 -8.75 10.92
CA GLN A 304 13.30 -7.95 11.35
C GLN A 304 12.69 -8.51 12.64
N VAL A 305 12.34 -7.63 13.58
CA VAL A 305 11.70 -7.99 14.85
C VAL A 305 10.21 -8.25 14.62
N ARG A 306 9.78 -9.51 14.74
CA ARG A 306 8.37 -9.94 14.60
C ARG A 306 7.71 -10.33 15.91
N LYS A 307 8.51 -10.46 16.95
CA LYS A 307 8.10 -11.02 18.22
C LYS A 307 8.76 -10.27 19.36
N ILE A 308 7.94 -9.88 20.32
CA ILE A 308 8.35 -9.06 21.46
C ILE A 308 7.85 -9.65 22.78
N GLU A 309 8.57 -9.36 23.85
CA GLU A 309 8.14 -9.52 25.23
C GLU A 309 7.79 -8.16 25.82
N VAL A 310 6.66 -8.09 26.55
CA VAL A 310 6.21 -6.89 27.26
C VAL A 310 6.29 -7.13 28.76
N GLU A 311 7.19 -6.44 29.46
CA GLU A 311 7.29 -6.53 30.92
C GLU A 311 6.31 -5.56 31.61
N ASP A 312 5.57 -6.07 32.59
CA ASP A 312 4.77 -5.25 33.49
C ASP A 312 5.70 -4.33 34.31
N SER A 313 5.45 -3.01 34.23
CA SER A 313 6.25 -2.01 34.93
C SER A 313 5.83 -1.82 36.40
N GLY A 314 4.75 -2.46 36.86
CA GLY A 314 4.35 -2.54 38.27
C GLY A 314 3.89 -1.22 38.91
N ARG A 315 3.59 -0.19 38.11
CA ARG A 315 2.98 1.08 38.55
C ARG A 315 1.75 1.34 37.67
N GLY A 316 0.63 1.76 38.27
CA GLY A 316 -0.73 1.70 37.70
C GLY A 316 -0.95 2.20 36.26
N ASP A 317 -2.06 1.76 35.66
CA ASP A 317 -2.52 2.03 34.28
C ASP A 317 -1.39 2.10 33.26
N VAL A 318 -0.63 1.01 33.14
CA VAL A 318 0.49 0.91 32.20
C VAL A 318 -0.07 0.87 30.78
N THR A 319 -0.10 2.05 30.16
CA THR A 319 -0.11 2.15 28.70
C THR A 319 1.27 1.73 28.20
N PHE A 320 1.34 0.71 27.35
CA PHE A 320 2.53 0.49 26.53
C PHE A 320 2.24 0.85 25.08
N GLN A 321 3.25 1.41 24.43
CA GLN A 321 3.17 1.93 23.07
C GLN A 321 4.30 1.31 22.26
N MET A 322 3.99 0.92 21.03
CA MET A 322 4.96 0.45 20.07
C MET A 322 4.72 1.07 18.70
N ALA A 323 5.78 1.22 17.93
CA ALA A 323 5.68 1.51 16.50
C ALA A 323 6.09 0.29 15.68
N ILE A 324 5.47 0.11 14.52
CA ILE A 324 5.82 -0.93 13.55
C ILE A 324 6.11 -0.26 12.22
N ALA A 325 7.33 -0.40 11.73
CA ALA A 325 7.72 0.07 10.40
C ALA A 325 7.35 -0.98 9.35
N VAL A 326 6.77 -0.55 8.24
CA VAL A 326 6.18 -1.40 7.21
C VAL A 326 6.53 -0.89 5.81
N ASP A 327 6.89 -1.78 4.90
CA ASP A 327 6.99 -1.47 3.48
C ASP A 327 5.64 -1.65 2.78
N LEU A 328 5.00 -0.53 2.48
CA LEU A 328 3.77 -0.46 1.69
C LEU A 328 4.01 0.04 0.26
N SER A 329 5.26 0.08 -0.22
CA SER A 329 5.61 0.59 -1.55
C SER A 329 4.92 -0.16 -2.69
N SER A 330 4.54 -1.41 -2.46
CA SER A 330 3.82 -2.23 -3.44
C SER A 330 2.33 -1.90 -3.55
N LEU A 331 1.76 -1.21 -2.56
CA LEU A 331 0.34 -0.90 -2.50
C LEU A 331 0.05 0.37 -3.31
N ALA A 332 -0.77 0.23 -4.35
CA ALA A 332 -1.12 1.31 -5.27
C ALA A 332 -2.23 2.23 -4.73
N VAL A 333 -2.14 2.63 -3.45
CA VAL A 333 -3.05 3.59 -2.82
C VAL A 333 -2.26 4.75 -2.22
N THR A 334 -2.89 5.91 -2.14
CA THR A 334 -2.29 7.14 -1.63
C THR A 334 -2.03 7.08 -0.15
N ASN A 335 -1.04 7.85 0.27
CA ASN A 335 -0.73 8.04 1.67
C ASN A 335 -1.93 8.60 2.46
N ASN A 336 -2.84 9.36 1.84
CA ASN A 336 -4.07 9.81 2.51
C ASN A 336 -4.98 8.63 2.91
N TYR A 337 -5.05 7.59 2.08
CA TYR A 337 -5.81 6.38 2.42
C TYR A 337 -5.07 5.54 3.47
N ILE A 338 -3.75 5.36 3.31
CA ILE A 338 -2.90 4.59 4.24
C ILE A 338 -2.84 5.24 5.63
N THR A 339 -2.78 6.56 5.72
CA THR A 339 -2.63 7.26 7.01
C THR A 339 -3.96 7.54 7.71
N ASN A 340 -5.10 7.16 7.11
CA ASN A 340 -6.40 7.26 7.75
C ASN A 340 -6.69 6.00 8.59
N ILE A 341 -6.65 6.15 9.90
CA ILE A 341 -6.90 5.09 10.89
C ILE A 341 -8.28 4.44 10.71
N GLU A 342 -9.29 5.17 10.24
CA GLU A 342 -10.63 4.61 10.00
C GLU A 342 -10.64 3.51 8.94
N ASN A 343 -9.60 3.42 8.10
CA ASN A 343 -9.45 2.39 7.08
C ASN A 343 -8.87 1.07 7.62
N TYR A 344 -8.48 1.03 8.90
CA TYR A 344 -7.92 -0.18 9.52
C TYR A 344 -8.96 -0.91 10.37
N GLU A 345 -8.65 -2.17 10.65
CA GLU A 345 -9.34 -3.03 11.61
C GLU A 345 -8.29 -3.77 12.43
N LEU A 346 -8.53 -3.87 13.74
CA LEU A 346 -7.72 -4.66 14.66
C LEU A 346 -8.53 -5.88 15.08
N GLU A 347 -7.90 -7.06 15.15
CA GLU A 347 -8.58 -8.26 15.66
C GLU A 347 -8.62 -8.33 17.19
N ASN A 348 -7.85 -7.47 17.85
CA ASN A 348 -7.71 -7.46 19.31
C ASN A 348 -8.01 -6.07 19.88
N ASP A 349 -9.13 -5.98 20.60
CA ASP A 349 -9.63 -4.76 21.24
C ASP A 349 -8.76 -4.24 22.40
N ASP A 350 -7.76 -5.02 22.84
CA ASP A 350 -6.75 -4.56 23.81
C ASP A 350 -5.85 -3.47 23.21
N TYR A 351 -5.82 -3.32 21.89
CA TYR A 351 -5.01 -2.33 21.18
C TYR A 351 -5.86 -1.23 20.56
N THR A 352 -5.27 -0.05 20.45
CA THR A 352 -5.76 1.05 19.63
C THR A 352 -4.65 1.45 18.66
N LEU A 353 -4.98 1.54 17.37
CA LEU A 353 -4.13 2.21 16.39
C LEU A 353 -4.25 3.73 16.64
N PHE A 354 -3.21 4.30 17.23
CA PHE A 354 -3.22 5.69 17.71
C PHE A 354 -2.86 6.67 16.59
N GLU A 355 -1.84 6.33 15.80
CA GLU A 355 -1.34 7.21 14.75
C GLU A 355 -0.62 6.43 13.64
N ILE A 356 -0.53 7.02 12.46
CA ILE A 356 0.20 6.48 11.31
C ILE A 356 1.06 7.61 10.75
N GLY A 357 2.36 7.35 10.57
CA GLY A 357 3.30 8.29 9.95
C GLY A 357 3.94 7.71 8.70
N GLN A 358 4.39 8.58 7.79
CA GLN A 358 5.23 8.20 6.65
C GLN A 358 6.69 8.14 7.10
N ILE A 359 7.48 7.26 6.53
CA ILE A 359 8.92 7.20 6.80
C ILE A 359 9.67 7.93 5.70
N GLU A 360 10.37 9.01 6.06
CA GLU A 360 11.19 9.83 5.17
C GLU A 360 12.51 10.14 5.86
N ASP A 361 13.64 9.88 5.18
CA ASP A 361 14.98 10.18 5.68
C ASP A 361 15.23 9.72 7.13
N GLU A 362 14.91 8.45 7.43
CA GLU A 362 15.03 7.85 8.78
C GLU A 362 14.16 8.53 9.87
N ASN A 363 13.15 9.31 9.48
CA ASN A 363 12.17 9.92 10.38
C ASN A 363 10.77 9.41 10.10
N ILE A 364 9.97 9.24 11.14
CA ILE A 364 8.52 9.11 11.04
C ILE A 364 7.96 10.53 10.96
N VAL A 365 7.26 10.84 9.87
CA VAL A 365 6.65 12.13 9.56
C VAL A 365 5.13 11.98 9.63
N PHE A 366 4.52 12.70 10.56
CA PHE A 366 3.07 12.66 10.79
C PHE A 366 2.33 13.70 9.97
N ILE A 367 1.01 13.56 9.86
CA ILE A 367 0.13 14.48 9.11
C ILE A 367 0.24 15.92 9.61
N ASN A 368 0.45 16.10 10.92
CA ASN A 368 0.64 17.43 11.53
C ASN A 368 2.02 18.06 11.23
N GLY A 369 2.91 17.34 10.53
CA GLY A 369 4.27 17.76 10.21
C GLY A 369 5.32 17.46 11.28
N GLU A 370 4.92 16.86 12.41
CA GLU A 370 5.84 16.38 13.44
C GLU A 370 6.75 15.29 12.88
N LYS A 371 8.02 15.34 13.27
CA LYS A 371 9.03 14.38 12.85
C LYS A 371 9.64 13.71 14.06
N GLN A 372 9.60 12.38 14.08
CA GLN A 372 10.27 11.56 15.09
C GLN A 372 11.40 10.76 14.44
N PRO A 373 12.68 11.00 14.81
CA PRO A 373 13.78 10.19 14.30
C PRO A 373 13.68 8.75 14.79
N ILE A 374 13.96 7.81 13.90
CA ILE A 374 14.04 6.38 14.20
C ILE A 374 15.37 6.10 14.89
N SER A 375 15.34 5.32 15.96
CA SER A 375 16.55 4.99 16.72
C SER A 375 17.54 4.17 15.89
N LYS A 376 18.85 4.39 16.10
CA LYS A 376 19.90 3.61 15.42
C LYS A 376 19.78 2.10 15.64
N THR A 377 19.26 1.68 16.80
CA THR A 377 19.03 0.27 17.09
C THR A 377 17.95 -0.31 16.18
N ASP A 378 16.84 0.41 16.00
CA ASP A 378 15.75 -0.06 15.14
C ASP A 378 16.11 0.01 13.65
N LEU A 379 16.92 1.00 13.23
CA LEU A 379 17.43 1.07 11.86
C LEU A 379 18.19 -0.20 11.46
N ASN A 380 18.89 -0.87 12.39
CA ASN A 380 19.57 -2.14 12.12
C ASN A 380 18.60 -3.30 11.80
N HIS A 381 17.33 -3.18 12.18
CA HIS A 381 16.27 -4.15 11.91
C HIS A 381 15.44 -3.80 10.67
N MET A 382 15.74 -2.67 10.02
CA MET A 382 15.09 -2.16 8.82
C MET A 382 15.98 -2.34 7.59
N ALA A 383 16.34 -3.59 7.25
CA ALA A 383 17.07 -3.91 6.03
C ALA A 383 16.18 -3.88 4.76
N PHE A 384 15.13 -3.05 4.77
CA PHE A 384 14.11 -2.91 3.74
C PHE A 384 13.64 -1.44 3.67
N ASN A 385 12.96 -1.06 2.60
CA ASN A 385 12.50 0.31 2.39
C ASN A 385 11.16 0.56 3.10
N ALA A 386 11.19 0.69 4.43
CA ALA A 386 9.98 1.02 5.18
C ALA A 386 9.39 2.35 4.71
N THR A 387 8.10 2.37 4.38
CA THR A 387 7.41 3.56 3.88
C THR A 387 6.49 4.19 4.92
N HIS A 388 6.01 3.41 5.89
CA HIS A 388 5.09 3.87 6.92
C HIS A 388 5.43 3.28 8.28
N ALA A 389 5.03 3.97 9.34
CA ALA A 389 5.07 3.49 10.71
C ALA A 389 3.67 3.54 11.33
N PHE A 390 3.27 2.45 11.99
CA PHE A 390 1.99 2.32 12.68
C PHE A 390 2.22 2.35 14.19
N ILE A 391 1.56 3.28 14.89
CA ILE A 391 1.76 3.49 16.33
C ILE A 391 0.56 2.90 17.06
N PHE A 392 0.80 1.86 17.86
CA PHE A 392 -0.22 1.18 18.64
C PHE A 392 -0.04 1.48 20.12
N GLN A 393 -1.15 1.63 20.81
CA GLN A 393 -1.21 1.75 22.27
C GLN A 393 -2.06 0.61 22.83
N SER A 394 -1.71 0.15 24.02
CA SER A 394 -2.55 -0.73 24.83
C SER A 394 -2.44 -0.36 26.30
N THR A 395 -3.57 -0.44 27.02
CA THR A 395 -3.63 -0.30 28.48
C THR A 395 -3.54 -1.65 29.21
N ASN A 396 -3.53 -2.77 28.47
CA ASN A 396 -3.54 -4.11 29.03
C ASN A 396 -2.14 -4.76 28.88
N PRO A 397 -1.35 -4.91 29.94
CA PRO A 397 -0.02 -5.54 29.84
C PRO A 397 -0.09 -7.05 29.49
N ASN A 398 -1.27 -7.65 29.54
CA ASN A 398 -1.52 -9.03 29.11
C ASN A 398 -2.13 -9.13 27.72
N SER A 399 -2.06 -8.05 26.94
CA SER A 399 -2.56 -8.04 25.57
C SER A 399 -2.04 -9.23 24.80
N GLY A 400 -2.95 -9.92 24.11
CA GLY A 400 -2.59 -10.98 23.18
C GLY A 400 -1.77 -10.46 22.00
N ASN A 401 -1.64 -11.30 20.98
CA ASN A 401 -1.04 -10.90 19.71
C ASN A 401 -1.75 -9.65 19.15
N LEU A 402 -0.98 -8.84 18.43
CA LEU A 402 -1.50 -7.71 17.67
C LEU A 402 -1.67 -8.17 16.23
N SER A 403 -2.90 -8.12 15.73
CA SER A 403 -3.24 -8.39 14.35
C SER A 403 -4.04 -7.22 13.81
N PHE A 404 -3.58 -6.63 12.70
CA PHE A 404 -4.26 -5.52 12.07
C PHE A 404 -4.24 -5.65 10.56
N ARG A 405 -5.28 -5.10 9.92
CA ARG A 405 -5.46 -5.15 8.46
C ARG A 405 -5.89 -3.81 7.91
N LEU A 406 -5.47 -3.52 6.68
CA LEU A 406 -6.00 -2.40 5.91
C LEU A 406 -7.22 -2.89 5.12
N LYS A 407 -8.39 -2.34 5.43
CA LYS A 407 -9.66 -2.74 4.79
C LYS A 407 -9.65 -2.36 3.31
N ASN A 408 -10.22 -3.21 2.48
CA ASN A 408 -10.52 -2.93 1.08
C ASN A 408 -12.02 -2.57 0.97
N ASN A 409 -12.43 -1.54 1.72
CA ASN A 409 -13.81 -1.06 1.72
C ASN A 409 -14.00 0.04 0.69
N ILE A 410 -15.21 0.12 0.13
CA ILE A 410 -15.64 1.23 -0.71
C ILE A 410 -15.50 2.54 0.11
N PRO A 411 -14.69 3.51 -0.35
CA PRO A 411 -14.50 4.76 0.36
C PRO A 411 -15.78 5.60 0.45
N LYS A 412 -15.94 6.36 1.55
CA LYS A 412 -17.10 7.23 1.78
C LYS A 412 -17.38 8.19 0.61
N TRP A 413 -16.33 8.69 -0.03
CA TRP A 413 -16.44 9.64 -1.14
C TRP A 413 -17.26 9.10 -2.33
N VAL A 414 -17.26 7.78 -2.54
CA VAL A 414 -18.03 7.15 -3.64
C VAL A 414 -19.52 7.39 -3.44
N ASN A 415 -20.01 7.16 -2.22
CA ASN A 415 -21.41 7.37 -1.86
C ASN A 415 -21.75 8.87 -1.83
N GLU A 416 -20.86 9.70 -1.30
CA GLU A 416 -21.04 11.16 -1.26
C GLU A 416 -21.11 11.79 -2.66
N SER A 417 -20.32 11.25 -3.60
CA SER A 417 -20.26 11.67 -5.00
C SER A 417 -21.33 11.04 -5.89
N SER A 418 -22.14 10.12 -5.36
CA SER A 418 -23.19 9.43 -6.10
C SER A 418 -24.55 10.12 -5.92
N LEU A 419 -25.43 9.98 -6.90
CA LEU A 419 -26.85 10.30 -6.79
C LEU A 419 -27.72 9.32 -7.58
N LEU A 420 -29.01 9.26 -7.23
CA LEU A 420 -30.02 8.41 -7.88
C LEU A 420 -31.01 9.20 -8.75
N ASP A 421 -30.89 10.53 -8.75
CA ASP A 421 -31.77 11.43 -9.50
C ASP A 421 -31.02 12.74 -9.77
N ASP A 422 -30.87 13.07 -11.06
CA ASP A 422 -30.19 14.24 -11.58
C ASP A 422 -31.09 15.15 -12.45
N ILE A 423 -32.42 14.99 -12.42
CA ILE A 423 -33.35 15.76 -13.26
C ILE A 423 -33.19 17.28 -13.07
N ASP A 424 -32.93 17.72 -11.83
CA ASP A 424 -32.74 19.12 -11.43
C ASP A 424 -31.26 19.50 -11.25
N LEU A 425 -30.31 18.66 -11.70
CA LEU A 425 -28.88 18.87 -11.45
C LEU A 425 -28.38 20.24 -11.92
N THR A 426 -28.87 20.71 -13.06
CA THR A 426 -28.45 22.00 -13.64
C THR A 426 -28.82 23.22 -12.79
N ILE A 427 -29.78 23.09 -11.87
CA ILE A 427 -30.23 24.17 -10.97
C ILE A 427 -29.95 23.88 -9.49
N ASN A 428 -29.75 22.62 -9.11
CA ASN A 428 -29.51 22.21 -7.72
C ASN A 428 -28.01 22.07 -7.43
N THR A 429 -27.45 23.06 -6.73
CA THR A 429 -26.02 23.13 -6.44
C THR A 429 -25.49 21.93 -5.64
N ASN A 430 -26.33 21.27 -4.84
CA ASN A 430 -25.92 20.09 -4.05
C ASN A 430 -25.78 18.81 -4.90
N LYS A 431 -26.29 18.82 -6.13
CA LYS A 431 -26.19 17.70 -7.08
C LYS A 431 -25.10 17.94 -8.14
N GLN A 432 -24.70 19.18 -8.38
CA GLN A 432 -23.78 19.54 -9.47
C GLN A 432 -22.42 18.84 -9.38
N ASN A 433 -21.90 18.60 -8.18
CA ASN A 433 -20.63 17.90 -7.96
C ASN A 433 -20.74 16.37 -7.87
N LYS A 434 -21.89 15.79 -8.25
CA LYS A 434 -22.17 14.35 -8.13
C LYS A 434 -22.41 13.69 -9.48
N THR A 435 -22.23 12.38 -9.53
CA THR A 435 -22.39 11.54 -10.71
C THR A 435 -23.55 10.57 -10.51
N PHE A 436 -24.44 10.50 -11.51
CA PHE A 436 -25.57 9.58 -11.48
C PHE A 436 -25.11 8.13 -11.55
N GLY A 437 -25.54 7.32 -10.57
CA GLY A 437 -25.28 5.87 -10.53
C GLY A 437 -23.83 5.47 -10.20
N LEU A 438 -22.96 6.39 -9.78
CA LEU A 438 -21.55 6.11 -9.49
C LEU A 438 -21.38 5.00 -8.45
N GLU A 439 -22.15 5.05 -7.36
CA GLU A 439 -22.11 4.02 -6.32
C GLU A 439 -22.38 2.63 -6.91
N TYR A 440 -23.37 2.51 -7.80
CA TYR A 440 -23.72 1.23 -8.43
C TYR A 440 -22.61 0.73 -9.35
N LEU A 441 -21.99 1.63 -10.12
CA LEU A 441 -20.84 1.30 -10.96
C LEU A 441 -19.69 0.73 -10.13
N ILE A 442 -19.25 1.47 -9.11
CA ILE A 442 -18.13 1.08 -8.25
C ILE A 442 -18.45 -0.20 -7.48
N ASN A 443 -19.67 -0.36 -6.96
CA ASN A 443 -20.09 -1.60 -6.31
C ASN A 443 -20.06 -2.79 -7.28
N GLY A 444 -20.42 -2.62 -8.55
CA GLY A 444 -20.37 -3.69 -9.55
C GLY A 444 -18.95 -4.22 -9.73
N ILE A 445 -17.98 -3.31 -9.84
CA ILE A 445 -16.55 -3.65 -9.92
C ILE A 445 -16.06 -4.30 -8.61
N SER A 446 -16.36 -3.68 -7.47
CA SER A 446 -15.94 -4.14 -6.14
C SER A 446 -16.47 -5.54 -5.82
N GLU A 447 -17.76 -5.78 -6.09
CA GLU A 447 -18.39 -7.08 -5.86
C GLU A 447 -17.78 -8.18 -6.73
N ALA A 448 -17.34 -7.86 -7.96
CA ALA A 448 -16.68 -8.83 -8.83
C ALA A 448 -15.34 -9.30 -8.22
N TYR A 449 -14.50 -8.36 -7.77
CA TYR A 449 -13.22 -8.69 -7.14
C TYR A 449 -13.39 -9.42 -5.81
N LEU A 450 -14.36 -8.98 -4.98
CA LEU A 450 -14.67 -9.66 -3.73
C LEU A 450 -15.21 -11.08 -3.98
N GLN A 451 -16.04 -11.29 -5.00
CA GLN A 451 -16.54 -12.62 -5.33
C GLN A 451 -15.44 -13.53 -5.89
N ALA A 452 -14.51 -12.99 -6.68
CA ALA A 452 -13.40 -13.75 -7.26
C ALA A 452 -12.42 -14.27 -6.19
N THR A 453 -12.22 -13.52 -5.10
CA THR A 453 -11.14 -13.80 -4.13
C THR A 453 -11.59 -14.05 -2.70
N LYS A 454 -12.78 -13.54 -2.32
CA LYS A 454 -13.29 -13.46 -0.95
C LYS A 454 -12.42 -12.61 -0.01
N LYS A 455 -11.55 -11.76 -0.55
CA LYS A 455 -10.65 -10.91 0.24
C LYS A 455 -11.30 -9.55 0.49
N VAL A 456 -11.28 -9.15 1.77
CA VAL A 456 -11.88 -7.90 2.29
C VAL A 456 -10.83 -6.91 2.80
N SER A 457 -9.56 -7.30 2.78
CA SER A 457 -8.38 -6.51 3.16
C SER A 457 -7.41 -6.42 1.99
N TYR A 458 -6.60 -5.37 1.96
CA TYR A 458 -5.43 -5.30 1.07
C TYR A 458 -4.26 -6.09 1.62
N PHE A 459 -4.06 -6.07 2.94
CA PHE A 459 -3.04 -6.85 3.63
C PHE A 459 -3.45 -7.09 5.09
N ASP A 460 -2.80 -8.07 5.71
CA ASP A 460 -2.92 -8.41 7.13
C ASP A 460 -1.50 -8.55 7.72
N ILE A 461 -1.27 -8.00 8.92
CA ILE A 461 0.00 -8.08 9.65
C ILE A 461 -0.26 -8.62 11.06
N ASP A 462 0.52 -9.63 11.45
CA ASP A 462 0.47 -10.29 12.75
C ASP A 462 1.78 -10.11 13.51
N ILE A 463 1.69 -9.72 14.78
CA ILE A 463 2.83 -9.58 15.68
C ILE A 463 2.58 -10.41 16.92
N THR A 464 3.54 -11.30 17.19
CA THR A 464 3.47 -12.18 18.36
C THR A 464 3.98 -11.46 19.59
N ILE A 465 3.17 -11.47 20.67
CA ILE A 465 3.48 -10.79 21.91
C ILE A 465 3.49 -11.81 23.04
N GLU A 466 4.65 -11.98 23.67
CA GLU A 466 4.85 -12.92 24.77
C GLU A 466 4.89 -12.21 26.12
N LYS A 467 4.45 -12.95 27.15
CA LYS A 467 4.73 -12.57 28.52
C LYS A 467 6.18 -12.92 28.86
N PRO A 468 6.90 -12.08 29.62
CA PRO A 468 8.22 -12.42 30.10
C PRO A 468 8.14 -13.73 30.88
N LYS A 469 9.07 -14.66 30.58
CA LYS A 469 9.17 -15.90 31.33
C LYS A 469 9.44 -15.55 32.79
N SER A 470 8.49 -15.85 33.68
CA SER A 470 8.71 -15.68 35.12
C SER A 470 9.99 -16.43 35.48
N SER A 471 10.98 -15.76 36.07
CA SER A 471 12.14 -16.45 36.63
C SER A 471 11.60 -17.54 37.55
N SER A 472 11.85 -18.80 37.23
CA SER A 472 11.31 -19.89 38.04
C SER A 472 11.79 -19.67 39.46
N PHE A 473 10.85 -19.61 40.41
CA PHE A 473 11.15 -19.50 41.85
C PHE A 473 12.20 -20.54 42.29
N LEU A 474 12.24 -21.69 41.60
CA LEU A 474 13.27 -22.72 41.73
C LEU A 474 14.68 -22.23 41.39
N GLY A 475 14.89 -21.47 40.31
CA GLY A 475 16.21 -20.98 39.92
C GLY A 475 16.80 -19.98 40.92
N THR A 476 15.98 -19.04 41.41
CA THR A 476 16.38 -18.09 42.46
C THR A 476 16.56 -18.77 43.81
N ALA A 477 15.69 -19.72 44.18
CA ALA A 477 15.86 -20.52 45.39
C ALA A 477 17.14 -21.38 45.35
N PHE A 478 17.45 -22.01 44.22
CA PHE A 478 18.71 -22.75 44.04
C PHE A 478 19.94 -21.84 44.12
N GLY A 479 19.88 -20.65 43.53
CA GLY A 479 20.95 -19.65 43.63
C GLY A 479 21.19 -19.22 45.08
N ILE A 480 20.13 -18.93 45.84
CA ILE A 480 20.22 -18.57 47.25
C ILE A 480 20.73 -19.75 48.10
N LEU A 481 20.23 -20.96 47.85
CA LEU A 481 20.66 -22.18 48.55
C LEU A 481 22.14 -22.46 48.30
N PHE A 482 22.62 -22.26 47.07
CA PHE A 482 24.03 -22.41 46.70
C PHE A 482 24.92 -21.40 47.43
N VAL A 483 24.51 -20.12 47.49
CA VAL A 483 25.23 -19.08 48.24
C VAL A 483 25.25 -19.39 49.75
N LEU A 484 24.14 -19.84 50.33
CA LEU A 484 24.06 -20.23 51.74
C LEU A 484 24.95 -21.44 52.05
N LEU A 485 25.00 -22.43 51.15
CA LEU A 485 25.91 -23.58 51.25
C LEU A 485 27.38 -23.13 51.23
N LEU A 486 27.72 -22.19 50.35
CA LEU A 486 29.07 -21.67 50.22
C LEU A 486 29.51 -20.91 51.48
N ILE A 487 28.62 -20.09 52.05
CA ILE A 487 28.84 -19.39 53.32
C ILE A 487 29.03 -20.39 54.47
N SER A 488 28.18 -21.43 54.55
CA SER A 488 28.29 -22.47 55.58
C SER A 488 29.64 -23.19 55.51
N LEU A 489 30.12 -23.51 54.30
CA LEU A 489 31.39 -24.17 54.07
C LEU A 489 32.59 -23.30 54.53
N ILE A 490 32.53 -21.99 54.24
CA ILE A 490 33.51 -21.01 54.71
C ILE A 490 33.51 -20.93 56.24
N VAL A 491 32.34 -20.89 56.89
CA VAL A 491 32.22 -20.85 58.36
C VAL A 491 32.81 -22.13 58.99
N ILE A 492 32.52 -23.30 58.42
CA ILE A 492 33.09 -24.58 58.87
C ILE A 492 34.62 -24.59 58.75
N MET A 493 35.17 -24.06 57.65
CA MET A 493 36.63 -23.94 57.47
C MET A 493 37.26 -23.02 58.53
N ILE A 494 36.64 -21.88 58.83
CA ILE A 494 37.11 -20.95 59.86
C ILE A 494 37.05 -21.59 61.25
N LEU A 495 35.97 -22.31 61.58
CA LEU A 495 35.82 -22.99 62.86
C LEU A 495 36.82 -24.14 63.03
N LYS A 496 37.09 -24.93 61.98
CA LYS A 496 38.13 -25.99 61.99
C LYS A 496 39.55 -25.44 62.13
N GLN A 497 39.83 -24.21 61.68
CA GLN A 497 41.11 -23.56 61.91
C GLN A 497 41.29 -23.11 63.37
N LYS A 498 40.20 -22.78 64.09
CA LYS A 498 40.27 -22.38 65.50
C LYS A 498 40.49 -23.56 66.46
N THR A 499 40.03 -24.76 66.12
CA THR A 499 40.21 -25.97 66.95
C THR A 499 41.53 -26.69 66.75
N ARG A 500 42.37 -26.26 65.79
CA ARG A 500 43.73 -26.77 65.57
C ARG A 500 44.83 -25.87 66.16
N LYS A 501 44.50 -25.00 67.12
CA LYS A 501 45.45 -24.18 67.88
C LYS A 501 45.52 -24.62 69.32
#